data_AF-B4SE40-F1
#
_entry.id   AF-B4SE40-F1
#
_cell.length_a   1.000
_cell.length_b   1.000
_cell.length_c   1.000
_cell.angle_alpha   90.00
_cell.angle_beta   90.00
_cell.angle_gamma   90.00
#
_symmetry.space_group_name_H-M   'P 1'
#
loop_
_entity.id
_entity.type
_entity.pdbx_description
1 polymer ?
#
loop_
_entity_poly.entity_id
_entity_poly.type
_entity_poly.pdbx_seq_one_letter_code
_entity_poly.pdbx_strand_id
1 'polypeptide(L)' 'MQKSAAGMVMGLLLGGTFIGIALYLLFFPDISPAGMKEDLRLYALLTGAYGIWRLIRVWLVWRAGEEPYNDQDE' A
#
# COMPACT_ATOMS: atom_id res chain seq x y z
N MET A 1 -23.41 -6.02 5.65
CA MET A 1 -22.08 -6.59 5.97
C MET A 1 -21.19 -6.94 4.76
N GLN A 2 -21.63 -6.77 3.49
CA GLN A 2 -20.81 -7.05 2.29
C GLN A 2 -19.68 -6.02 1.97
N LYS A 3 -19.64 -4.86 2.63
CA LYS A 3 -18.69 -3.78 2.32
C LYS A 3 -17.25 -4.04 2.83
N SER A 4 -17.04 -5.02 3.73
CA SER A 4 -15.74 -5.26 4.37
C SER A 4 -14.73 -5.91 3.40
N ALA A 5 -15.14 -6.93 2.65
CA ALA A 5 -14.24 -7.66 1.75
C ALA A 5 -13.82 -6.83 0.53
N ALA A 6 -14.77 -6.12 -0.11
CA ALA A 6 -14.48 -5.31 -1.29
C ALA A 6 -13.50 -4.15 -0.99
N GLY A 7 -13.64 -3.51 0.17
CA GLY A 7 -12.72 -2.46 0.61
C GLY A 7 -11.31 -2.98 0.86
N MET A 8 -11.19 -4.18 1.44
CA MET A 8 -9.91 -4.84 1.70
C MET A 8 -9.20 -5.22 0.40
N VAL A 9 -9.90 -5.88 -0.54
CA VAL A 9 -9.33 -6.27 -1.84
C VAL A 9 -8.86 -5.03 -2.62
N MET A 10 -9.69 -3.98 -2.69
CA MET A 10 -9.30 -2.73 -3.33
C MET A 10 -8.11 -2.06 -2.63
N GLY A 11 -8.04 -2.14 -1.30
CA GLY A 11 -6.91 -1.64 -0.51
C GLY A 11 -5.60 -2.34 -0.85
N LEU A 12 -5.62 -3.68 -0.94
CA LEU A 12 -4.46 -4.50 -1.32
C LEU A 12 -4.03 -4.25 -2.75
N LEU A 13 -4.97 -4.21 -3.69
CA LEU A 13 -4.69 -3.95 -5.10
C LEU A 13 -4.05 -2.57 -5.29
N LEU A 14 -4.65 -1.50 -4.73
CA LEU A 14 -4.05 -0.16 -4.83
C LEU A 14 -2.67 -0.08 -4.18
N GLY A 15 -2.51 -0.64 -2.98
CA GLY A 15 -1.21 -0.65 -2.29
C GLY A 15 -0.14 -1.36 -3.10
N GLY A 16 -0.47 -2.54 -3.65
CA GLY A 16 0.39 -3.30 -4.54
C GLY A 16 0.72 -2.56 -5.84
N THR A 17 -0.25 -1.91 -6.47
CA THR A 17 -0.02 -1.10 -7.68
C THR A 17 0.95 0.05 -7.42
N PHE A 18 0.79 0.80 -6.32
CA PHE A 18 1.71 1.90 -5.99
C PHE A 18 3.13 1.40 -5.72
N ILE A 19 3.28 0.29 -5.00
CA ILE A 19 4.58 -0.34 -4.79
C ILE A 19 5.18 -0.81 -6.11
N GLY A 20 4.39 -1.43 -6.98
CA GLY A 20 4.83 -1.89 -8.30
C GLY A 20 5.34 -0.75 -9.18
N ILE A 21 4.60 0.37 -9.24
CA ILE A 21 5.02 1.59 -9.96
C ILE A 21 6.32 2.13 -9.38
N ALA A 22 6.41 2.23 -8.05
CA ALA A 22 7.61 2.73 -7.37
C ALA A 22 8.85 1.86 -7.67
N LEU A 23 8.71 0.54 -7.55
CA LEU A 23 9.78 -0.40 -7.86
C LEU A 23 10.18 -0.30 -9.34
N TYR A 24 9.21 -0.24 -10.25
CA TYR A 24 9.50 -0.09 -11.67
C TYR A 24 10.36 1.15 -11.94
N LEU A 25 9.97 2.30 -11.39
CA LEU A 25 10.72 3.56 -11.58
C LEU A 25 12.11 3.54 -10.93
N LEU A 26 12.27 2.85 -9.79
CA LEU A 26 13.55 2.74 -9.10
C LEU A 26 14.54 1.78 -9.79
N PHE A 27 14.04 0.68 -10.36
CA PHE A 27 14.87 -0.34 -11.01
C PHE A 27 15.07 -0.11 -12.50
N PHE A 28 14.24 0.71 -13.14
CA PHE A 28 14.38 1.11 -14.54
C PHE A 28 14.49 2.64 -14.67
N PRO A 29 15.57 3.29 -14.20
CA PRO A 29 15.70 4.75 -14.23
C PRO A 29 16.08 5.32 -15.62
N ASP A 30 16.47 4.48 -16.58
CA ASP A 30 16.96 4.93 -17.90
C ASP A 30 15.85 5.34 -18.87
N ILE A 31 14.59 5.18 -18.49
CA ILE A 31 13.42 5.72 -19.22
C ILE A 31 13.29 7.25 -19.10
N SER A 32 14.05 7.91 -18.21
CA SER A 32 13.93 9.37 -18.00
C SER A 32 15.18 10.19 -18.35
N PRO A 33 14.99 11.41 -18.89
CA PRO A 33 16.07 12.35 -19.16
C PRO A 33 16.90 12.64 -17.90
N ALA A 34 18.21 12.84 -18.06
CA ALA A 34 19.16 13.00 -16.94
C ALA A 34 18.77 14.09 -15.93
N GLY A 35 18.15 15.19 -16.39
CA GLY A 35 17.70 16.29 -15.53
C GLY A 35 16.47 15.99 -14.68
N MET A 36 15.75 14.89 -14.94
CA MET A 36 14.53 14.50 -14.21
C MET A 36 14.72 13.24 -13.35
N LYS A 37 15.91 12.60 -13.37
CA LYS A 37 16.16 11.33 -12.68
C LYS A 37 16.00 11.44 -11.16
N GLU A 38 16.49 12.52 -10.56
CA GLU A 38 16.41 12.73 -9.10
C GLU A 38 14.96 12.96 -8.65
N ASP A 39 14.22 13.81 -9.38
CA ASP A 39 12.80 14.09 -9.11
C ASP A 39 11.96 12.83 -9.26
N LEU A 40 12.17 12.07 -10.34
CA LEU A 40 11.46 10.81 -10.57
C LEU A 40 11.75 9.79 -9.47
N ARG A 41 13.00 9.73 -9.00
CA ARG A 41 13.39 8.87 -7.87
C ARG A 41 12.67 9.29 -6.58
N LEU A 42 12.60 10.59 -6.28
CA LEU A 42 11.85 11.12 -5.14
C LEU A 42 10.36 10.77 -5.23
N TYR A 43 9.74 10.98 -6.40
CA TYR A 43 8.34 10.60 -6.64
C TYR A 43 8.11 9.10 -6.50
N ALA A 44 9.03 8.27 -6.99
CA ALA A 44 8.95 6.82 -6.85
C ALA A 44 9.03 6.40 -5.37
N LEU A 45 9.95 6.97 -4.60
CA LEU A 45 10.08 6.69 -3.16
C LEU A 45 8.83 7.09 -2.38
N LEU A 46 8.29 8.29 -2.62
CA LEU A 46 7.05 8.77 -2.00
C LEU A 46 5.86 7.88 -2.34
N THR A 47 5.74 7.49 -3.60
CA THR A 47 4.67 6.61 -4.10
C THR A 47 4.77 5.22 -3.46
N GLY A 48 5.98 4.66 -3.38
CA GLY A 48 6.24 3.37 -2.74
C GLY A 48 5.93 3.41 -1.24
N ALA A 49 6.37 4.45 -0.54
CA ALA A 49 6.09 4.66 0.88
C ALA A 49 4.59 4.74 1.16
N TYR A 50 3.83 5.46 0.32
CA TYR A 50 2.37 5.51 0.41
C TYR A 50 1.73 4.13 0.21
N GLY A 51 2.19 3.38 -0.80
CA GLY A 51 1.73 2.01 -1.04
C GLY A 51 1.96 1.08 0.16
N ILE A 52 3.17 1.12 0.75
CA ILE A 52 3.52 0.35 1.95
C ILE A 52 2.63 0.74 3.13
N TRP A 53 2.47 2.04 3.40
CA TRP A 53 1.59 2.53 4.47
C TRP A 53 0.16 2.04 4.31
N ARG A 54 -0.36 2.04 3.07
CA ARG A 54 -1.71 1.57 2.77
C ARG A 54 -1.87 0.08 3.03
N LEU A 55 -0.89 -0.75 2.68
CA LEU A 55 -0.91 -2.18 3.02
C LEU A 55 -0.91 -2.41 4.52
N ILE A 56 -0.10 -1.67 5.28
CA ILE A 56 -0.09 -1.73 6.74
C ILE A 56 -1.46 -1.38 7.31
N ARG A 57 -2.11 -0.33 6.81
CA ARG A 57 -3.47 0.07 7.21
C ARG A 57 -4.49 -1.03 6.95
N VAL A 58 -4.45 -1.67 5.78
CA VAL A 58 -5.36 -2.77 5.44
C VAL A 58 -5.13 -3.96 6.37
N TRP A 59 -3.88 -4.29 6.64
CA TRP A 59 -3.51 -5.36 7.56
C TRP A 59 -3.97 -5.10 9.01
N LEU A 60 -3.80 -3.87 9.52
CA LEU A 60 -4.29 -3.49 10.85
C LEU A 60 -5.81 -3.58 10.97
N VAL A 61 -6.54 -3.12 9.94
CA VAL A 61 -8.01 -3.20 9.91
C VAL A 61 -8.48 -4.64 9.86
N TRP A 62 -7.78 -5.50 9.09
CA TRP A 62 -8.08 -6.92 9.05
C TRP A 62 -7.87 -7.57 10.43
N ARG A 63 -6.73 -7.32 11.08
CA ARG A 63 -6.41 -7.85 12.41
C ARG A 63 -7.39 -7.38 13.50
N ALA A 64 -7.82 -6.11 13.44
CA ALA A 64 -8.81 -5.58 14.39
C ALA A 64 -10.20 -6.20 14.20
N GLY A 65 -10.52 -6.74 13.02
CA GLY A 65 -11.76 -7.46 12.77
C GLY A 65 -11.76 -8.92 13.25
N GLU A 66 -10.63 -9.43 13.73
CA GLU A 66 -10.43 -10.81 14.18
C GLU A 66 -10.42 -10.96 15.71
N GLU A 67 -10.54 -9.88 16.49
CA GLU A 67 -10.68 -9.99 17.95
C GLU A 67 -12.01 -10.67 18.31
N PRO A 68 -11.99 -11.86 18.96
CA PRO A 68 -13.21 -12.47 19.47
C PRO A 68 -13.69 -11.67 20.68
N TYR A 69 -14.92 -11.20 20.60
CA TYR A 69 -15.70 -10.70 21.74
C TYR A 69 -15.74 -11.81 22.81
N ASN A 70 -14.98 -11.64 23.90
CA ASN A 70 -14.92 -12.58 25.01
C ASN A 70 -15.96 -12.16 26.07
N ASP A 71 -17.18 -12.68 25.95
CA ASP A 71 -18.24 -12.62 26.98
C ASP A 71 -17.90 -13.53 28.20
N GLN A 72 -16.74 -13.35 28.86
CA GLN A 72 -16.40 -14.15 30.05
C GLN A 72 -16.19 -13.34 31.33
N ASP A 73 -16.62 -12.08 31.34
CA ASP A 73 -16.57 -11.22 32.52
C ASP A 73 -18.00 -10.84 32.97
N GLU A 74 -18.79 -11.84 33.41
CA GLU A 74 -19.95 -11.65 34.31
C GLU A 74 -19.72 -12.40 35.64
#